data_AF-A0A850M2Y0-F1
#
_entry.id   AF-A0A850M2Y0-F1
#
_cell.length_a   1.000
_cell.length_b   1.000
_cell.length_c   1.000
_cell.angle_alpha   90.00
_cell.angle_beta   90.00
_cell.angle_gamma   90.00
#
_symmetry.space_group_name_H-M   'P 1'
#
loop_
_entity.id
_entity.type
_entity.pdbx_description
1 polymer ?
#
loop_
_entity_poly.entity_id
_entity_poly.type
_entity_poly.pdbx_seq_one_letter_code
_entity_poly.pdbx_strand_id
1 'polypeptide(L)'
;MIFKDYKNREIRLTEERKIHLEDVHPEMKGQIDRVQETLKIPDFVFKSVSDQEVELFYKCYKNTLVTEKYLCVVIKVLTDDLFIITAYFTDSIKKGELIWEKK
;
A
#
# COMPACT_ATOMS: atom_id res chain seq x y z
N MET A 1 10.79 9.56 -4.78
CA MET A 1 11.37 8.38 -4.09
C MET A 1 11.04 7.12 -4.88
N ILE A 2 11.90 6.10 -4.85
CA ILE A 2 11.65 4.79 -5.47
C ILE A 2 11.69 3.74 -4.35
N PHE A 3 10.65 2.93 -4.27
CA PHE A 3 10.53 1.80 -3.37
C PHE A 3 10.64 0.49 -4.15
N LYS A 4 10.90 -0.60 -3.43
CA LYS A 4 10.85 -1.95 -4.00
C LYS A 4 9.78 -2.74 -3.29
N ASP A 5 9.00 -3.50 -4.05
CA ASP A 5 8.03 -4.43 -3.47
C ASP A 5 8.65 -5.81 -3.17
N TYR A 6 7.82 -6.72 -2.64
CA TYR A 6 8.16 -8.13 -2.38
C TYR A 6 8.63 -8.91 -3.62
N LYS A 7 8.34 -8.41 -4.83
CA LYS A 7 8.78 -8.97 -6.12
C LYS A 7 9.99 -8.24 -6.70
N ASN A 8 10.59 -7.31 -5.97
CA ASN A 8 11.66 -6.41 -6.43
C ASN A 8 11.27 -5.48 -7.60
N ARG A 9 9.99 -5.20 -7.81
CA ARG A 9 9.51 -4.19 -8.75
C ARG A 9 9.74 -2.80 -8.18
N GLU A 10 10.18 -1.87 -9.01
CA GLU A 10 10.42 -0.49 -8.63
C GLU A 10 9.12 0.30 -8.66
N ILE A 11 8.71 0.86 -7.50
CA ILE A 11 7.49 1.63 -7.33
C ILE A 11 7.84 3.07 -7.00
N ARG A 12 7.38 4.00 -7.83
CA ARG A 12 7.61 5.42 -7.70
C ARG A 12 6.61 6.07 -6.75
N LEU A 13 7.12 6.91 -5.85
CA LEU A 13 6.34 7.88 -5.09
C LEU A 13 6.90 9.28 -5.37
N THR A 14 6.13 10.14 -6.02
CA THR A 14 6.51 11.54 -6.23
C THR A 14 6.22 12.36 -4.97
N GLU A 15 6.97 13.45 -4.76
CA GLU A 15 6.71 14.35 -3.62
C GLU A 15 5.31 14.97 -3.69
N GLU A 16 4.84 15.33 -4.89
CA GLU A 16 3.47 15.81 -5.09
C GLU A 16 2.44 14.79 -4.59
N ARG A 17 2.63 13.50 -4.92
CA ARG A 17 1.71 12.45 -4.52
C ARG A 17 1.80 12.14 -3.03
N LYS A 18 2.99 12.25 -2.44
CA LYS A 18 3.19 12.16 -1.00
C LYS A 18 2.44 13.29 -0.27
N ILE A 19 2.58 14.53 -0.72
CA ILE A 19 1.87 15.67 -0.14
C ILE A 19 0.36 15.47 -0.26
N HIS A 20 -0.13 15.06 -1.44
CA HIS A 20 -1.55 14.75 -1.62
C HIS A 20 -2.05 13.64 -0.70
N LEU A 21 -1.23 12.61 -0.48
CA LEU A 21 -1.54 11.51 0.43
C LEU A 21 -1.60 11.98 1.89
N GLU A 22 -0.69 12.85 2.32
CA GLU A 22 -0.70 13.43 3.68
C GLU A 22 -1.83 14.46 3.89
N ASP A 23 -2.28 15.12 2.82
CA ASP A 23 -3.39 16.08 2.84
C ASP A 23 -4.75 15.37 2.90
N VAL A 24 -4.94 14.33 2.09
CA VAL A 24 -6.15 13.50 2.07
C VAL A 24 -6.23 12.56 3.28
N HIS A 25 -5.08 12.06 3.74
CA HIS A 25 -4.94 11.14 4.86
C HIS A 25 -3.91 11.67 5.88
N PRO A 26 -4.32 12.58 6.79
CA PRO A 26 -3.42 13.15 7.81
C PRO A 26 -2.74 12.09 8.68
N GLU A 27 -3.35 10.92 8.86
CA GLU A 27 -2.80 9.78 9.60
C GLU A 27 -1.53 9.18 8.96
N MET A 28 -1.29 9.48 7.68
CA MET A 28 -0.12 9.00 6.95
C MET A 28 1.13 9.88 7.14
N LYS A 29 0.99 11.02 7.80
CA LYS A 29 2.11 11.93 8.05
C LYS A 29 3.20 11.22 8.85
N GLY A 30 4.40 11.13 8.27
CA GLY A 30 5.53 10.40 8.86
C GLY A 30 5.40 8.87 8.83
N GLN A 31 4.47 8.31 8.06
CA GLN A 31 4.26 6.85 7.93
C GLN A 31 4.85 6.27 6.64
N ILE A 32 5.67 7.05 5.92
CA ILE A 32 6.29 6.63 4.65
C ILE A 32 7.18 5.40 4.84
N ASP A 33 7.86 5.26 5.98
CA ASP A 33 8.63 4.06 6.30
C ASP A 33 7.75 2.80 6.37
N ARG A 34 6.53 2.92 6.92
CA ARG A 34 5.55 1.83 6.94
C ARG A 34 5.01 1.51 5.56
N VAL A 35 4.85 2.52 4.69
CA VAL A 35 4.50 2.28 3.28
C VAL A 35 5.57 1.45 2.59
N GLN A 36 6.84 1.82 2.74
CA GLN A 36 7.96 1.07 2.18
C GLN A 36 8.00 -0.36 2.71
N GLU A 37 7.83 -0.53 4.02
CA GLU A 37 7.80 -1.86 4.65
C GLU A 37 6.61 -2.70 4.13
N THR A 38 5.43 -2.11 3.99
CA THR A 38 4.23 -2.76 3.46
C THR A 38 4.42 -3.24 2.03
N LEU A 39 5.13 -2.48 1.19
CA LEU A 39 5.45 -2.93 -0.17
C LEU A 39 6.46 -4.09 -0.16
N LYS A 40 7.50 -4.02 0.69
CA LYS A 40 8.55 -5.04 0.77
C LYS A 40 8.09 -6.37 1.37
N ILE A 41 7.33 -6.29 2.46
CA ILE A 41 6.86 -7.43 3.24
C ILE A 41 5.37 -7.28 3.58
N PRO A 42 4.49 -7.31 2.55
CA PRO A 42 3.05 -7.30 2.77
C PRO A 42 2.62 -8.58 3.49
N ASP A 43 1.46 -8.54 4.13
CA ASP A 43 0.77 -9.75 4.61
C ASP A 43 -0.20 -10.26 3.54
N PHE A 44 -0.86 -9.34 2.82
CA PHE A 44 -1.75 -9.67 1.70
C PHE A 44 -1.54 -8.72 0.52
N VAL A 45 -1.72 -9.23 -0.68
CA VAL A 45 -1.82 -8.42 -1.90
C VAL A 45 -3.08 -8.83 -2.64
N PHE A 46 -3.92 -7.85 -2.88
CA PHE A 46 -5.16 -8.00 -3.64
C PHE A 46 -5.05 -7.27 -4.96
N LYS A 47 -5.67 -7.81 -6.00
CA LYS A 47 -5.90 -7.10 -7.25
C LYS A 47 -7.31 -6.52 -7.23
N SER A 48 -7.44 -5.27 -7.67
CA SER A 48 -8.77 -4.65 -7.77
C SER A 48 -9.60 -5.35 -8.83
N VAL A 49 -10.87 -5.61 -8.52
CA VAL A 49 -11.82 -6.22 -9.48
C VAL A 49 -12.22 -5.21 -10.57
N SER A 50 -12.25 -3.93 -10.21
CA SER A 50 -12.68 -2.86 -11.13
C SER A 50 -11.56 -2.34 -12.03
N ASP A 51 -10.31 -2.47 -11.62
CA ASP A 51 -9.15 -2.01 -12.39
C ASP A 51 -8.01 -3.03 -12.25
N GLN A 52 -7.73 -3.77 -13.32
CA GLN A 52 -6.69 -4.81 -13.32
C GLN A 52 -5.26 -4.24 -13.23
N GLU A 53 -5.08 -2.94 -13.43
CA GLU A 53 -3.81 -2.27 -13.24
C GLU A 53 -3.63 -1.82 -11.77
N VAL A 54 -4.59 -2.07 -10.88
CA VAL A 54 -4.51 -1.65 -9.48
C VAL A 54 -4.27 -2.83 -8.56
N GLU A 55 -3.19 -2.74 -7.80
CA GLU A 55 -2.85 -3.68 -6.74
C GLU A 55 -2.95 -2.98 -5.37
N LEU A 56 -3.54 -3.68 -4.40
CA LEU A 56 -3.70 -3.23 -3.02
C LEU A 56 -2.85 -4.11 -2.10
N PHE A 57 -1.86 -3.49 -1.48
CA PHE A 57 -0.98 -4.12 -0.50
C PHE A 57 -1.53 -3.87 0.89
N TYR A 58 -1.65 -4.93 1.67
CA TYR A 58 -2.10 -4.85 3.05
C TYR A 58 -1.04 -5.40 3.97
N LYS A 59 -0.80 -4.67 5.05
CA LYS A 59 0.02 -5.14 6.16
C LYS A 59 -0.62 -4.78 7.49
N CYS A 60 -0.66 -5.76 8.38
CA CYS A 60 -1.21 -5.57 9.71
C CYS A 60 -0.16 -4.93 10.62
N TYR A 61 -0.49 -3.77 11.19
CA TYR A 61 0.30 -3.08 12.19
C TYR A 61 -0.39 -3.18 13.55
N LYS A 62 0.21 -3.98 14.44
CA LYS A 62 -0.19 -4.08 15.85
C LYS A 62 0.34 -2.86 16.60
N ASN A 63 -0.50 -1.83 16.73
CA ASN A 63 -0.08 -0.60 17.41
C ASN A 63 -0.30 -0.67 18.95
N THR A 64 -1.28 -1.45 19.46
CA THR A 64 -1.48 -1.73 20.90
C THR A 64 -2.32 -2.99 21.12
N LEU A 65 -2.33 -3.54 22.34
CA LEU A 65 -3.02 -4.76 22.81
C LEU A 65 -4.52 -4.89 22.45
N VAL A 66 -5.16 -3.84 21.91
CA VAL A 66 -6.62 -3.76 21.79
C VAL A 66 -7.11 -3.53 20.35
N THR A 67 -6.30 -3.01 19.43
CA THR A 67 -6.73 -2.84 18.02
C THR A 67 -5.60 -3.05 17.01
N GLU A 68 -5.83 -3.97 16.07
CA GLU A 68 -5.00 -4.20 14.89
C GLU A 68 -5.47 -3.27 13.78
N LYS A 69 -4.55 -2.51 13.16
CA LYS A 69 -4.87 -1.68 11.98
C LYS A 69 -4.13 -2.20 10.77
N TYR A 70 -4.81 -2.26 9.63
CA TYR A 70 -4.16 -2.55 8.36
C TYR A 70 -3.71 -1.25 7.70
N LEU A 71 -2.47 -1.21 7.26
CA LEU A 71 -2.03 -0.22 6.30
C LEU A 71 -2.33 -0.75 4.90
N CYS A 72 -3.18 -0.05 4.16
CA CYS A 72 -3.46 -0.33 2.77
C CYS A 72 -2.64 0.62 1.90
N VAL A 73 -1.79 0.08 1.04
CA VAL A 73 -1.04 0.83 0.02
C VAL A 73 -1.57 0.45 -1.35
N VAL A 74 -2.10 1.42 -2.07
CA VAL A 74 -2.69 1.24 -3.40
C VAL A 74 -1.68 1.71 -4.43
N ILE A 75 -1.30 0.82 -5.34
CA ILE A 75 -0.40 1.15 -6.44
C ILE A 75 -1.11 0.94 -7.77
N LYS A 76 -0.71 1.73 -8.77
CA LYS A 76 -1.03 1.46 -10.17
C LYS A 76 0.18 0.80 -10.82
N VAL A 77 -0.08 -0.28 -11.55
CA VAL A 77 0.87 -1.11 -12.29
C VAL A 77 0.60 -0.91 -13.77
N LEU A 78 1.33 0.03 -14.37
CA LEU A 78 1.36 0.21 -15.82
C LEU A 78 2.49 -0.65 -16.40
N THR A 79 2.46 -0.87 -17.72
CA THR A 79 3.47 -1.68 -18.43
C THR A 79 4.91 -1.21 -18.18
N ASP A 80 5.13 0.10 -18.05
CA ASP A 80 6.47 0.71 -17.94
C ASP A 80 6.68 1.52 -16.65
N ASP A 81 5.65 1.72 -15.81
CA ASP A 81 5.75 2.51 -14.58
C ASP A 81 4.84 1.94 -13.49
N LEU A 82 5.37 1.80 -12.27
CA LEU A 82 4.57 1.50 -11.09
C LEU A 82 4.63 2.70 -10.17
N PHE A 83 3.48 3.16 -9.69
CA PHE A 83 3.45 4.29 -8.76
C PHE A 83 2.37 4.15 -7.70
N ILE A 84 2.61 4.78 -6.55
CA ILE A 84 1.66 4.79 -5.45
C ILE A 84 0.53 5.77 -5.77
N ILE A 85 -0.72 5.30 -5.76
CA ILE A 85 -1.89 6.15 -5.94
C ILE A 85 -2.27 6.78 -4.60
N THR A 86 -2.41 5.98 -3.56
CA THR A 86 -2.77 6.40 -2.21
C THR A 86 -2.37 5.34 -1.18
N ALA A 87 -2.29 5.70 0.09
CA ALA A 87 -2.21 4.77 1.19
C ALA A 87 -2.95 5.33 2.40
N TYR A 88 -3.53 4.45 3.21
CA TYR A 88 -4.31 4.84 4.39
C TYR A 88 -4.43 3.68 5.37
N PHE A 89 -4.73 3.98 6.63
CA PHE A 89 -5.06 2.95 7.62
C PHE A 89 -6.53 2.57 7.54
N THR A 90 -6.82 1.28 7.69
CA THR A 90 -8.17 0.72 7.68
C THR A 90 -8.26 -0.45 8.63
N ASP A 91 -9.42 -0.63 9.25
CA ASP A 91 -9.71 -1.78 10.10
C ASP A 91 -10.29 -2.95 9.29
N SER A 92 -10.49 -2.75 7.98
CA SER A 92 -11.07 -3.72 7.06
C SER A 92 -10.27 -3.87 5.78
N ILE A 93 -10.20 -5.10 5.26
CA ILE A 93 -9.62 -5.42 3.96
C ILE A 93 -10.69 -5.18 2.88
N LYS A 94 -10.36 -4.47 1.80
CA LYS A 94 -11.29 -4.27 0.69
C LYS A 94 -11.52 -5.57 -0.06
N LYS A 95 -12.72 -5.71 -0.64
CA LYS A 95 -13.01 -6.82 -1.56
C LYS A 95 -12.13 -6.67 -2.81
N GLY A 96 -11.37 -7.72 -3.09
CA GLY A 96 -10.47 -7.83 -4.24
C GLY A 96 -10.17 -9.29 -4.52
N GLU A 97 -9.49 -9.57 -5.63
CA GLU A 97 -8.95 -10.90 -5.90
C GLU A 97 -7.63 -11.06 -5.12
N LEU A 98 -7.57 -12.02 -4.19
CA LEU A 98 -6.34 -12.32 -3.45
C LEU A 98 -5.32 -12.92 -4.43
N ILE A 99 -4.26 -12.17 -4.73
CA ILE A 99 -3.20 -12.63 -5.66
C ILE A 99 -1.96 -13.13 -4.91
N TRP A 100 -1.79 -12.71 -3.65
CA TRP A 100 -0.69 -13.18 -2.82
C TRP A 100 -1.04 -13.02 -1.34
N GLU A 101 -0.66 -14.02 -0.56
CA GLU A 101 -0.78 -14.05 0.90
C GLU A 101 0.53 -14.55 1.47
N LYS A 102 0.98 -13.92 2.55
CA LYS A 102 2.13 -14.35 3.32
C LYS A 102 1.77 -15.63 4.08
N LYS A 103 2.41 -16.74 3.69
CA LYS A 103 2.35 -18.01 4.45
C LYS A 103 3.31 -18.00 5.64
#